data_AF-A0A811LTA0-F1
#
_entry.id   AF-A0A811LTA0-F1
#
_cell.length_a   1.000
_cell.length_b   1.000
_cell.length_c   1.000
_cell.angle_alpha   90.00
_cell.angle_beta   90.00
_cell.angle_gamma   90.00
#
_symmetry.space_group_name_H-M   'P 1'
#
loop_
_entity.id
_entity.type
_entity.pdbx_description
1 polymer ?
#
loop_
_entity_poly.entity_id
_entity_poly.type
_entity_poly.pdbx_seq_one_letter_code
_entity_poly.pdbx_strand_id
1 'polypeptide(L)'
;MVIDFTTPTPLRQFQLEIDGQVLYVNAHYLAEISPYFEALCFANFREHEDNKVELEDVDFEDMLEVLRVVCPDENYEFEQRITAQNIPSLIYLSSRLLLQNLRRDLEATLQSNPLLDDPDVSTQSLVLILGEAVLAEFSEMSISQMCRKLGKRSKEEAFKLVETLFPPAFAVQLTERLQSYYYQQPMCQKETPHNWNDSVYMRLFF
;
A
#
# COMPACT_ATOMS: atom_id res chain seq x y z
N MET A 1 0.12 23.19 0.32
CA MET A 1 -1.21 23.59 -0.21
C MET A 1 -1.69 22.39 -0.98
N VAL A 2 -2.92 21.90 -0.75
CA VAL A 2 -3.39 20.68 -1.43
C VAL A 2 -3.62 21.02 -2.90
N ILE A 3 -3.02 20.25 -3.80
CA ILE A 3 -3.14 20.46 -5.24
C ILE A 3 -4.58 20.19 -5.67
N ASP A 4 -5.15 21.12 -6.44
CA ASP A 4 -6.43 20.93 -7.11
C ASP A 4 -6.20 20.39 -8.54
N PHE A 5 -6.80 19.23 -8.83
CA PHE A 5 -6.78 18.61 -10.15
C PHE A 5 -8.13 18.76 -10.87
N THR A 6 -9.14 19.37 -10.24
CA THR A 6 -10.48 19.54 -10.84
C THR A 6 -10.56 20.73 -11.80
N THR A 7 -9.53 21.58 -11.81
CA THR A 7 -9.44 22.74 -12.70
C THR A 7 -8.24 22.65 -13.65
N PRO A 8 -8.38 23.04 -14.93
CA PRO A 8 -7.28 23.04 -15.87
C PRO A 8 -6.25 24.14 -15.53
N THR A 9 -4.98 23.85 -15.80
CA THR A 9 -3.88 24.83 -15.70
C THR A 9 -3.06 24.82 -16.99
N PRO A 10 -2.20 25.81 -17.29
CA PRO A 10 -1.41 25.81 -18.51
C PRO A 10 -0.59 24.53 -18.77
N LEU A 11 -0.20 23.81 -17.70
CA LEU A 11 0.54 22.55 -17.78
C LEU A 11 -0.35 21.31 -17.67
N ARG A 12 -1.61 21.46 -17.24
CA ARG A 12 -2.57 20.36 -17.02
C ARG A 12 -3.82 20.61 -17.86
N GLN A 13 -3.80 20.08 -19.07
CA GLN A 13 -4.87 20.26 -20.06
C GLN A 13 -5.55 18.93 -20.43
N PHE A 14 -4.88 17.80 -20.19
CA PHE A 14 -5.40 16.48 -20.53
C PHE A 14 -6.42 16.03 -19.49
N GLN A 15 -7.54 15.48 -19.93
CA GLN A 15 -8.68 15.13 -19.08
C GLN A 15 -8.71 13.62 -18.80
N LEU A 16 -8.72 13.25 -17.53
CA LEU A 16 -9.09 11.92 -17.08
C LEU A 16 -10.55 11.98 -16.61
N GLU A 17 -11.45 11.32 -17.34
CA GLU A 17 -12.86 11.18 -16.97
C GLU A 17 -13.01 9.90 -16.11
N ILE A 18 -13.48 10.07 -14.87
CA ILE A 18 -13.59 9.02 -13.85
C ILE A 18 -14.92 9.20 -13.13
N ASP A 19 -15.80 8.19 -13.15
CA ASP A 19 -17.14 8.26 -12.55
C ASP A 19 -17.96 9.50 -12.96
N GLY A 20 -17.79 9.97 -14.20
CA GLY A 20 -18.44 11.18 -14.72
C GLY A 20 -17.87 12.50 -14.18
N GLN A 21 -16.77 12.45 -13.43
CA GLN A 21 -15.99 13.60 -12.97
C GLN A 21 -14.69 13.72 -13.78
N VAL A 22 -14.06 14.89 -13.74
CA VAL A 22 -12.87 15.20 -14.56
C VAL A 22 -11.69 15.61 -13.69
N LEU A 23 -10.53 15.01 -13.95
CA LEU A 23 -9.23 15.42 -13.44
C LEU A 23 -8.34 15.91 -14.57
N TYR A 24 -7.72 17.07 -14.39
CA TYR A 24 -6.80 17.68 -15.35
C TYR A 24 -5.35 17.35 -14.99
N VAL A 25 -4.64 16.74 -15.94
CA VAL A 25 -3.27 16.24 -15.75
C VAL A 25 -2.32 16.70 -16.86
N ASN A 26 -1.02 16.59 -16.57
CA ASN A 26 0.01 16.72 -17.59
C ASN A 26 0.29 15.33 -18.19
N ALA A 27 -0.24 15.05 -19.38
CA ALA A 27 -0.10 13.75 -20.05
C ALA A 27 1.35 13.37 -20.29
N HIS A 28 2.20 14.31 -20.71
CA HIS A 28 3.61 14.05 -20.97
C HIS A 28 4.34 13.63 -19.69
N TYR A 29 4.10 14.33 -18.59
CA TYR A 29 4.69 13.96 -17.30
C TYR A 29 4.27 12.56 -16.85
N LEU A 30 2.97 12.24 -16.95
CA LEU A 30 2.47 10.91 -16.57
C LEU A 30 3.05 9.80 -17.45
N ALA A 31 3.22 10.05 -18.75
CA ALA A 31 3.85 9.10 -19.67
C ALA A 31 5.33 8.85 -19.35
N GLU A 32 6.06 9.86 -18.87
CA GLU A 32 7.47 9.68 -18.46
C GLU A 32 7.61 8.76 -17.24
N ILE A 33 6.62 8.76 -16.34
CA ILE A 33 6.67 7.97 -15.09
C ILE A 33 5.86 6.66 -15.15
N SER A 34 5.09 6.46 -16.21
CA SER A 34 4.23 5.29 -16.38
C SER A 34 4.08 4.89 -17.86
N PRO A 35 4.49 3.66 -18.22
CA PRO A 35 4.25 3.13 -19.56
C PRO A 35 2.75 2.92 -19.84
N TYR A 36 1.91 2.80 -18.81
CA TYR A 36 0.46 2.76 -18.99
C TYR A 36 -0.04 4.09 -19.54
N PHE A 37 0.35 5.22 -18.94
CA PHE A 37 -0.04 6.54 -19.43
C PHE A 37 0.65 6.91 -20.74
N GLU A 38 1.86 6.42 -21.00
CA GLU A 38 2.49 6.56 -22.32
C GLU A 38 1.62 5.94 -23.42
N ALA A 39 1.19 4.69 -23.22
CA ALA A 39 0.31 4.01 -24.16
C ALA A 39 -1.07 4.69 -24.24
N LEU A 40 -1.66 5.06 -23.10
CA LEU A 40 -3.00 5.65 -23.04
C LEU A 40 -3.06 7.01 -23.75
N CYS A 41 -2.06 7.87 -23.51
CA CYS A 41 -2.06 9.24 -24.01
C CYS A 41 -1.46 9.37 -25.41
N PHE A 42 -0.48 8.52 -25.78
CA PHE A 42 0.34 8.73 -26.98
C PHE A 42 0.41 7.54 -27.94
N ALA A 43 -0.18 6.39 -27.65
CA ALA A 43 -0.35 5.38 -28.69
C ALA A 43 -1.44 5.82 -29.69
N ASN A 44 -1.44 5.21 -30.88
CA ASN A 44 -2.34 5.55 -32.00
C ASN A 44 -3.82 5.17 -31.76
N PHE A 45 -4.35 5.47 -30.57
CA PHE A 45 -5.75 5.33 -30.23
C PHE A 45 -6.48 6.69 -30.36
N ARG A 46 -7.81 6.66 -30.42
CA ARG A 46 -8.65 7.85 -30.66
C ARG A 46 -8.57 8.86 -29.52
N GLU A 47 -8.20 8.42 -28.33
CA GLU A 47 -8.07 9.19 -27.09
C GLU A 47 -7.02 10.32 -27.22
N HIS A 48 -6.01 10.16 -28.07
CA HIS A 48 -5.03 11.21 -28.37
C HIS A 48 -5.65 12.42 -29.10
N GLU A 49 -6.67 12.23 -29.93
CA GLU A 49 -7.25 13.31 -30.74
C GLU A 49 -8.09 14.29 -29.92
N ASP A 50 -8.71 13.83 -28.83
CA ASP A 50 -9.64 14.63 -28.02
C ASP A 50 -9.04 15.16 -26.70
N ASN A 51 -7.76 14.92 -26.42
CA ASN A 51 -7.08 15.28 -25.16
C ASN A 51 -7.83 14.81 -23.90
N LYS A 52 -8.53 13.68 -24.01
CA LYS A 52 -9.34 13.12 -22.93
C LYS A 52 -9.35 11.60 -23.00
N VAL A 53 -9.48 10.98 -21.84
CA VAL A 53 -9.65 9.54 -21.72
C VAL A 53 -10.56 9.21 -20.55
N GLU A 54 -11.43 8.23 -20.77
CA GLU A 54 -12.27 7.67 -19.71
C GLU A 54 -11.53 6.50 -19.06
N LEU A 55 -11.45 6.51 -17.73
CA LEU A 55 -10.89 5.41 -16.93
C LEU A 55 -12.03 4.68 -16.23
N GLU A 56 -12.34 3.48 -16.72
CA GLU A 56 -13.32 2.60 -16.10
C GLU A 56 -12.73 1.90 -14.86
N ASP A 57 -13.58 1.53 -13.90
CA ASP A 57 -13.23 0.79 -12.68
C ASP A 57 -12.17 1.46 -11.77
N VAL A 58 -11.95 2.77 -11.87
CA VAL A 58 -11.07 3.53 -10.96
C VAL A 58 -11.95 4.46 -10.14
N ASP A 59 -11.78 4.48 -8.82
CA ASP A 59 -12.46 5.45 -7.96
C ASP A 59 -11.79 6.83 -8.07
N PHE A 60 -12.62 7.87 -8.17
CA PHE A 60 -12.15 9.25 -8.32
C PHE A 60 -11.24 9.71 -7.18
N GLU A 61 -11.58 9.42 -5.93
CA GLU A 61 -10.81 9.84 -4.75
C GLU A 61 -9.49 9.07 -4.65
N ASP A 62 -9.50 7.78 -4.99
CA ASP A 62 -8.29 6.97 -5.05
C ASP A 62 -7.31 7.50 -6.10
N MET A 63 -7.80 7.87 -7.29
CA MET A 63 -6.96 8.47 -8.32
C MET A 63 -6.42 9.84 -7.88
N LEU A 64 -7.23 10.65 -7.21
CA LEU A 64 -6.82 11.95 -6.70
C LEU A 64 -5.66 11.81 -5.68
N GLU A 65 -5.73 10.82 -4.79
CA GLU A 65 -4.65 10.51 -3.85
C GLU A 65 -3.36 10.08 -4.58
N VAL A 66 -3.45 9.26 -5.62
CA VAL A 66 -2.29 8.91 -6.44
C VAL A 66 -1.67 10.15 -7.08
N LEU A 67 -2.47 11.00 -7.72
CA LEU A 67 -1.98 12.21 -8.39
C LEU A 67 -1.30 13.16 -7.41
N ARG A 68 -1.82 13.33 -6.19
CA ARG A 68 -1.18 14.14 -5.14
C ARG A 68 0.19 13.61 -4.70
N VAL A 69 0.39 12.30 -4.77
CA VAL A 69 1.68 11.68 -4.41
C VAL A 69 2.68 11.78 -5.56
N VAL A 70 2.24 11.51 -6.79
CA VAL A 70 3.16 11.34 -7.93
C VAL A 70 3.39 12.61 -8.74
N CYS A 71 2.50 13.62 -8.67
CA CYS A 71 2.64 14.85 -9.44
C CYS A 71 3.13 16.01 -8.56
N PRO A 72 3.97 16.91 -9.11
CA PRO A 72 4.38 18.12 -8.41
C PRO A 72 3.25 19.15 -8.35
N ASP A 73 3.30 20.00 -7.32
CA ASP A 73 2.46 21.19 -7.16
C ASP A 73 2.91 22.35 -8.05
N GLU A 74 2.24 23.49 -7.93
CA GLU A 74 2.58 24.71 -8.69
C GLU A 74 3.96 25.29 -8.34
N ASN A 75 4.50 24.94 -7.18
CA ASN A 75 5.84 25.32 -6.72
C ASN A 75 6.90 24.28 -7.09
N TYR A 76 6.55 23.27 -7.88
CA TYR A 76 7.42 22.15 -8.26
C TYR A 76 7.83 21.26 -7.07
N GLU A 77 7.04 21.25 -6.00
CA GLU A 77 7.24 20.41 -4.82
C GLU A 77 6.29 19.21 -4.82
N PHE A 78 6.72 18.10 -4.22
CA PHE A 78 5.88 16.91 -4.05
C PHE A 78 5.31 16.89 -2.63
N GLU A 79 4.00 16.70 -2.50
CA GLU A 79 3.37 16.64 -1.18
C GLU A 79 3.68 15.31 -0.46
N GLN A 80 3.97 14.23 -1.20
CA GLN A 80 4.34 12.87 -0.73
C GLN A 80 3.62 12.37 0.53
N ARG A 81 2.32 12.66 0.66
CA ARG A 81 1.53 12.25 1.83
C ARG A 81 1.09 10.80 1.72
N ILE A 82 1.99 9.88 1.99
CA ILE A 82 1.64 8.46 2.19
C ILE A 82 1.14 8.30 3.63
N THR A 83 -0.12 7.85 3.79
CA THR A 83 -0.80 7.67 5.07
C THR A 83 -1.37 6.25 5.16
N ALA A 84 -1.65 5.76 6.37
CA ALA A 84 -2.23 4.42 6.53
C ALA A 84 -3.59 4.25 5.82
N GLN A 85 -4.31 5.35 5.62
CA GLN A 85 -5.62 5.38 4.97
C GLN A 85 -5.52 5.28 3.44
N ASN A 86 -4.54 5.94 2.81
CA ASN A 86 -4.42 5.95 1.36
C ASN A 86 -3.51 4.85 0.79
N ILE A 87 -2.65 4.23 1.62
CA ILE A 87 -1.76 3.14 1.17
C ILE A 87 -2.50 2.02 0.38
N PRO A 88 -3.68 1.51 0.79
CA PRO A 88 -4.40 0.49 0.03
C PRO A 88 -4.65 0.92 -1.43
N SER A 89 -5.21 2.12 -1.62
CA SER A 89 -5.50 2.70 -2.93
C SER A 89 -4.23 2.95 -3.75
N LEU A 90 -3.18 3.47 -3.09
CA LEU A 90 -1.88 3.68 -3.72
C LEU A 90 -1.24 2.36 -4.19
N ILE A 91 -1.34 1.29 -3.40
CA ILE A 91 -0.85 -0.05 -3.78
C ILE A 91 -1.59 -0.55 -5.01
N TYR A 92 -2.92 -0.55 -4.97
CA TYR A 92 -3.77 -1.02 -6.06
C TYR A 92 -3.45 -0.28 -7.37
N LEU A 93 -3.53 1.06 -7.34
CA LEU A 93 -3.33 1.89 -8.53
C LEU A 93 -1.87 1.95 -8.98
N SER A 94 -0.89 1.85 -8.08
CA SER A 94 0.53 1.80 -8.50
C SER A 94 0.81 0.59 -9.37
N SER A 95 0.20 -0.56 -9.06
CA SER A 95 0.34 -1.78 -9.85
C SER A 95 -0.45 -1.70 -11.14
N ARG A 96 -1.71 -1.23 -11.09
CA ARG A 96 -2.59 -1.15 -12.26
C ARG A 96 -2.11 -0.14 -13.29
N LEU A 97 -1.67 1.03 -12.83
CA LEU A 97 -1.19 2.14 -13.68
C LEU A 97 0.33 2.05 -13.94
N LEU A 98 0.99 0.95 -13.56
CA LEU A 98 2.42 0.70 -13.81
C LEU A 98 3.35 1.82 -13.30
N LEU A 99 3.01 2.45 -12.17
CA LEU A 99 3.79 3.52 -11.54
C LEU A 99 4.95 2.92 -10.72
N GLN A 100 6.03 2.54 -11.41
CA GLN A 100 7.13 1.77 -10.80
C GLN A 100 7.82 2.49 -9.64
N ASN A 101 8.00 3.81 -9.73
CA ASN A 101 8.63 4.59 -8.66
C ASN A 101 7.77 4.59 -7.40
N LEU A 102 6.46 4.87 -7.54
CA LEU A 102 5.49 4.80 -6.45
C LEU A 102 5.47 3.40 -5.82
N ARG A 103 5.48 2.34 -6.64
CA ARG A 103 5.53 0.96 -6.13
C ARG A 103 6.76 0.71 -5.27
N ARG A 104 7.95 1.17 -5.68
CA ARG A 104 9.18 1.03 -4.89
C ARG A 104 9.10 1.79 -3.56
N ASP A 105 8.56 2.99 -3.58
CA ASP A 105 8.39 3.82 -2.38
C ASP A 105 7.39 3.17 -1.39
N LEU A 106 6.32 2.58 -1.92
CA LEU A 106 5.36 1.80 -1.14
C LEU A 106 6.01 0.54 -0.56
N GLU A 107 6.80 -0.21 -1.33
CA GLU A 107 7.51 -1.38 -0.82
C GLU A 107 8.48 -1.02 0.32
N ALA A 108 9.24 0.07 0.17
CA ALA A 108 10.11 0.59 1.22
C ALA A 108 9.31 1.00 2.47
N THR A 109 8.13 1.59 2.25
CA THR A 109 7.20 1.97 3.32
C THR A 109 6.68 0.75 4.09
N LEU A 110 6.26 -0.31 3.40
CA LEU A 110 5.79 -1.55 4.04
C LEU A 110 6.90 -2.24 4.85
N GLN A 111 8.15 -2.11 4.43
CA GLN A 111 9.29 -2.79 5.07
C GLN A 111 9.80 -2.11 6.33
N SER A 112 9.83 -0.77 6.37
CA SER A 112 10.64 -0.03 7.37
C SER A 112 9.94 1.17 8.02
N ASN A 113 8.69 1.47 7.66
CA ASN A 113 8.11 2.75 8.05
C ASN A 113 7.45 2.72 9.45
N PRO A 114 7.81 3.66 10.36
CA PRO A 114 7.12 3.84 11.64
C PRO A 114 5.64 4.20 11.49
N LEU A 115 5.21 4.70 10.33
CA LEU A 115 3.81 5.03 10.04
C LEU A 115 2.85 3.87 10.34
N LEU A 116 3.24 2.64 9.97
CA LEU A 116 2.39 1.46 10.16
C LEU A 116 2.56 0.82 11.54
N ASP A 117 3.56 1.27 12.30
CA ASP A 117 3.77 0.86 13.70
C ASP A 117 3.02 1.78 14.68
N ASP A 118 2.45 2.89 14.22
CA ASP A 118 1.70 3.84 15.04
C ASP A 118 0.49 3.14 15.71
N PRO A 119 0.36 3.19 17.05
CA PRO A 119 -0.72 2.54 17.79
C PRO A 119 -2.13 2.94 17.31
N ASP A 120 -2.30 4.14 16.77
CA ASP A 120 -3.60 4.66 16.33
C ASP A 120 -4.05 4.08 14.98
N VAL A 121 -3.15 3.44 14.23
CA VAL A 121 -3.51 2.73 12.99
C VAL A 121 -4.31 1.48 13.32
N SER A 122 -5.53 1.41 12.78
CA SER A 122 -6.46 0.32 13.02
C SER A 122 -5.97 -1.03 12.44
N THR A 123 -6.34 -2.14 13.09
CA THR A 123 -6.10 -3.49 12.57
C THR A 123 -6.74 -3.68 11.19
N GLN A 124 -7.92 -3.08 10.98
CA GLN A 124 -8.62 -3.09 9.70
C GLN A 124 -7.78 -2.47 8.58
N SER A 125 -7.18 -1.30 8.81
CA SER A 125 -6.30 -0.65 7.81
C SER A 125 -5.12 -1.54 7.45
N LEU A 126 -4.47 -2.16 8.43
CA LEU A 126 -3.35 -3.09 8.18
C LEU A 126 -3.77 -4.33 7.39
N VAL A 127 -4.97 -4.87 7.66
CA VAL A 127 -5.54 -6.01 6.91
C VAL A 127 -5.84 -5.62 5.46
N LEU A 128 -6.40 -4.42 5.23
CA LEU A 128 -6.63 -3.90 3.88
C LEU A 128 -5.31 -3.72 3.12
N ILE A 129 -4.31 -3.08 3.74
CA ILE A 129 -2.97 -2.90 3.16
C ILE A 129 -2.35 -4.26 2.78
N LEU A 130 -2.44 -5.26 3.66
CA LEU A 130 -1.93 -6.60 3.37
C LEU A 130 -2.68 -7.24 2.20
N GLY A 131 -4.01 -7.16 2.17
CA GLY A 131 -4.82 -7.72 1.09
C GLY A 131 -4.46 -7.11 -0.26
N GLU A 132 -4.40 -5.78 -0.34
CA GLU A 132 -4.00 -5.07 -1.56
C GLU A 132 -2.56 -5.40 -1.97
N ALA A 133 -1.63 -5.48 -1.03
CA ALA A 133 -0.24 -5.85 -1.33
C ALA A 133 -0.13 -7.26 -1.92
N VAL A 134 -0.94 -8.20 -1.43
CA VAL A 134 -0.98 -9.58 -1.96
C VAL A 134 -1.61 -9.60 -3.35
N LEU A 135 -2.73 -8.89 -3.57
CA LEU A 135 -3.38 -8.80 -4.88
C LEU A 135 -2.49 -8.14 -5.93
N ALA A 136 -1.75 -7.09 -5.54
CA ALA A 136 -0.80 -6.38 -6.40
C ALA A 136 0.56 -7.09 -6.52
N GLU A 137 0.70 -8.32 -5.99
CA GLU A 137 1.90 -9.14 -6.06
C GLU A 137 3.17 -8.43 -5.55
N PHE A 138 3.06 -7.67 -4.47
CA PHE A 138 4.21 -7.00 -3.84
C PHE A 138 5.25 -8.02 -3.36
N SER A 139 6.48 -7.57 -3.14
CA SER A 139 7.57 -8.47 -2.72
C SER A 139 7.21 -9.31 -1.48
N GLU A 140 7.65 -10.57 -1.47
CA GLU A 140 7.49 -11.48 -0.33
C GLU A 140 8.06 -10.90 0.97
N MET A 141 9.10 -10.07 0.86
CA MET A 141 9.66 -9.34 1.99
C MET A 141 8.64 -8.35 2.58
N SER A 142 8.01 -7.52 1.75
CA SER A 142 6.98 -6.58 2.18
C SER A 142 5.76 -7.29 2.78
N ILE A 143 5.28 -8.35 2.13
CA ILE A 143 4.15 -9.17 2.62
C ILE A 143 4.52 -9.78 3.98
N SER A 144 5.71 -10.34 4.14
CA SER A 144 6.14 -10.95 5.40
C SER A 144 6.23 -9.95 6.55
N GLN A 145 6.68 -8.71 6.29
CA GLN A 145 6.74 -7.66 7.30
C GLN A 145 5.34 -7.22 7.72
N MET A 146 4.40 -7.12 6.78
CA MET A 146 3.00 -6.82 7.08
C MET A 146 2.34 -7.92 7.92
N CYS A 147 2.53 -9.19 7.57
CA CYS A 147 2.07 -10.32 8.38
C CYS A 147 2.65 -10.28 9.80
N ARG A 148 3.93 -9.92 9.95
CA ARG A 148 4.56 -9.74 11.28
C ARG A 148 3.96 -8.58 12.07
N LYS A 149 3.66 -7.44 11.43
CA LYS A 149 3.02 -6.28 12.07
C LYS A 149 1.62 -6.62 12.58
N LEU A 150 0.80 -7.27 11.75
CA LEU A 150 -0.51 -7.79 12.15
C LEU A 150 -0.41 -8.82 13.29
N GLY A 151 0.63 -9.66 13.25
CA GLY A 151 0.92 -10.64 14.28
C GLY A 151 1.14 -10.07 15.68
N LYS A 152 1.69 -8.86 15.78
CA LYS A 152 1.94 -8.18 17.06
C LYS A 152 0.69 -7.53 17.67
N ARG A 153 -0.37 -7.31 16.89
CA ARG A 153 -1.57 -6.57 17.31
C ARG A 153 -2.62 -7.48 17.90
N SER A 154 -3.33 -8.21 17.04
CA SER A 154 -4.42 -9.10 17.44
C SER A 154 -4.65 -10.14 16.35
N LYS A 155 -4.31 -11.40 16.65
CA LYS A 155 -4.50 -12.52 15.72
C LYS A 155 -5.99 -12.75 15.45
N GLU A 156 -6.80 -12.87 16.48
CA GLU A 156 -8.23 -13.20 16.35
C GLU A 156 -9.00 -12.14 15.57
N GLU A 157 -8.70 -10.86 15.83
CA GLU A 157 -9.31 -9.73 15.11
C GLU A 157 -8.91 -9.72 13.63
N ALA A 158 -7.62 -9.92 13.32
CA ALA A 158 -7.13 -9.92 11.94
C ALA A 158 -7.81 -11.02 11.09
N PHE A 159 -7.94 -12.23 11.62
CA PHE A 159 -8.59 -13.34 10.89
C PHE A 159 -10.07 -13.05 10.64
N LYS A 160 -10.80 -12.56 11.66
CA LYS A 160 -12.19 -12.18 11.52
C LYS A 160 -12.38 -11.08 10.47
N LEU A 161 -11.49 -10.08 10.47
CA LEU A 161 -11.53 -8.99 9.49
C LEU A 161 -11.25 -9.50 8.08
N VAL A 162 -10.31 -10.43 7.89
CA VAL A 162 -10.06 -11.04 6.57
C VAL A 162 -11.31 -11.73 6.01
N GLU A 163 -12.01 -12.52 6.83
CA GLU A 163 -13.26 -13.19 6.42
C GLU A 163 -14.40 -12.20 6.12
N THR A 164 -14.38 -11.03 6.76
CA THR A 164 -15.44 -10.02 6.62
C THR A 164 -15.20 -9.08 5.43
N LEU A 165 -13.95 -8.70 5.18
CA LEU A 165 -13.58 -7.65 4.23
C LEU A 165 -13.36 -8.17 2.81
N PHE A 166 -13.01 -9.45 2.65
CA PHE A 166 -12.61 -10.00 1.36
C PHE A 166 -13.53 -11.13 0.88
N PRO A 167 -13.64 -11.35 -0.44
CA PRO A 167 -14.38 -12.49 -0.98
C PRO A 167 -13.87 -13.83 -0.43
N PRO A 168 -14.74 -14.84 -0.20
CA PRO A 168 -14.37 -16.07 0.49
C PRO A 168 -13.15 -16.79 -0.10
N ALA A 169 -13.02 -16.84 -1.43
CA ALA A 169 -11.88 -17.48 -2.09
C ALA A 169 -10.56 -16.78 -1.77
N PHE A 170 -10.55 -15.44 -1.76
CA PHE A 170 -9.36 -14.66 -1.43
C PHE A 170 -9.07 -14.66 0.07
N ALA A 171 -10.12 -14.61 0.90
CA ALA A 171 -9.99 -14.69 2.35
C ALA A 171 -9.24 -15.97 2.77
N VAL A 172 -9.58 -17.14 2.20
CA VAL A 172 -8.88 -18.40 2.47
C VAL A 172 -7.38 -18.29 2.15
N GLN A 173 -7.03 -17.77 0.97
CA GLN A 173 -5.63 -17.59 0.56
C GLN A 173 -4.87 -16.65 1.53
N LEU A 174 -5.50 -15.54 1.93
CA LEU A 174 -4.90 -14.56 2.83
C LEU A 174 -4.76 -15.12 4.26
N THR A 175 -5.73 -15.91 4.71
CA THR A 175 -5.70 -16.64 5.97
C THR A 175 -4.55 -17.66 6.00
N GLU A 176 -4.37 -18.46 4.95
CA GLU A 176 -3.25 -19.41 4.84
C GLU A 176 -1.89 -18.70 4.89
N ARG A 177 -1.77 -17.59 4.16
CA ARG A 177 -0.60 -16.70 4.20
C ARG A 177 -0.33 -16.24 5.62
N LEU A 178 -1.31 -15.63 6.29
CA LEU A 178 -1.19 -15.19 7.68
C LEU A 178 -0.77 -16.33 8.61
N GLN A 179 -1.46 -17.48 8.53
CA GLN A 179 -1.18 -18.68 9.35
C GLN A 179 0.27 -19.12 9.19
N SER A 180 0.77 -19.24 7.95
CA SER A 180 2.14 -19.67 7.68
C SER A 180 3.17 -18.82 8.43
N TYR A 181 2.95 -17.50 8.52
CA TYR A 181 3.84 -16.59 9.25
C TYR A 181 3.69 -16.69 10.77
N TYR A 182 2.48 -16.91 11.30
CA TYR A 182 2.29 -17.13 12.74
C TYR A 182 3.00 -18.40 13.22
N TYR A 183 2.98 -19.48 12.42
CA TYR A 183 3.66 -20.73 12.75
C TYR A 183 5.18 -20.68 12.52
N GLN A 184 5.66 -19.75 11.68
CA GLN A 184 7.08 -19.52 11.44
C GLN A 184 7.72 -18.49 12.38
N GLN A 185 6.95 -17.78 13.20
CA GLN A 185 7.57 -17.02 14.29
C GLN A 185 8.30 -18.04 15.17
N PRO A 186 9.61 -17.87 15.44
CA PRO A 186 10.24 -18.68 16.46
C PRO A 186 9.37 -18.48 17.69
N MET A 187 8.86 -19.57 18.28
CA MET A 187 8.26 -19.48 19.59
C MET A 187 9.26 -18.67 20.42
N CYS A 188 8.89 -17.44 20.77
CA CYS A 188 9.61 -16.73 21.79
C CYS A 188 9.57 -17.71 22.95
N GLN A 189 10.72 -18.34 23.23
CA GLN A 189 10.83 -19.25 24.34
C GLN A 189 10.34 -18.42 25.50
N LYS A 190 9.16 -18.78 26.04
CA LYS A 190 8.75 -18.30 27.35
C LYS A 190 10.00 -18.41 28.19
N GLU A 191 10.48 -17.29 28.73
CA GLU A 191 11.55 -17.31 29.70
C GLU A 191 11.20 -18.41 30.70
N THR A 192 11.92 -19.52 30.62
CA THR A 192 11.79 -20.57 31.61
C THR A 192 12.16 -19.92 32.93
N PRO A 193 11.34 -20.02 33.99
CA PRO A 193 11.72 -19.53 35.30
C PRO A 193 12.73 -20.55 35.86
N HIS A 194 13.95 -20.54 35.35
CA HIS A 194 15.03 -21.37 35.88
C HIS A 194 16.07 -20.43 36.48
N ASN A 195 15.75 -20.08 37.72
CA ASN A 195 16.65 -19.50 38.69
C ASN A 195 17.77 -20.51 38.99
N TRP A 196 18.89 -20.40 38.28
CA TRP A 196 20.11 -21.18 38.53
C TRP A 196 21.02 -20.58 39.61
N ASN A 197 20.58 -19.52 40.28
CA ASN A 197 21.37 -18.87 41.34
C ASN A 197 20.79 -19.13 42.75
N ASP A 198 19.90 -20.12 42.88
CA ASP A 198 19.44 -20.58 44.17
C ASP A 198 20.52 -21.42 44.88
N SER A 199 20.70 -21.15 46.16
CA SER A 199 21.94 -21.27 46.94
C SER A 199 22.45 -22.69 47.27
N VAL A 200 22.18 -23.68 46.41
CA VAL A 200 22.41 -25.11 46.74
C VAL A 200 23.68 -25.70 46.09
N TYR A 201 24.22 -25.14 45.01
CA TYR A 201 25.42 -25.71 44.34
C TYR A 201 26.76 -25.04 44.71
N MET A 202 26.77 -24.22 45.77
CA MET A 202 27.96 -23.78 46.53
C MET A 202 28.63 -24.92 47.34
N ARG A 203 28.69 -26.16 46.82
CA ARG A 203 29.21 -27.33 47.56
C ARG A 203 30.20 -28.21 46.80
N LEU A 204 30.90 -27.67 45.82
CA LEU A 204 32.04 -28.36 45.20
C LEU A 204 33.23 -27.41 45.06
N PHE A 205 33.66 -26.86 46.19
CA PHE A 205 35.01 -26.34 46.38
C PHE A 205 35.54 -26.88 47.71
N PHE A 206 36.36 -27.93 47.62
CA PHE A 206 37.48 -28.23 48.52
C PHE A 206 38.67 -28.58 47.63
#